data_AF-A0A7X5ZWR5-F1
#
_entry.id   AF-A0A7X5ZWR5-F1
#
_cell.length_a   1.000
_cell.length_b   1.000
_cell.length_c   1.000
_cell.angle_alpha   90.00
_cell.angle_beta   90.00
_cell.angle_gamma   90.00
#
_symmetry.space_group_name_H-M   'P 1'
#
loop_
_entity.id
_entity.type
_entity.pdbx_description
1 polymer ?
#
loop_
_entity_poly.entity_id
_entity_poly.type
_entity_poly.pdbx_seq_one_letter_code
_entity_poly.pdbx_strand_id
1 'polypeptide(L)'
;MDAQVTINFAGGVASTNLVQVILGQAVLALESVRGALADVVGFTNMTVHPGQVTFAAPTGGAFAGTLALTLSWSGEDPTVTLDNLVPAAHGGPATVSWPTATGLETQVLTPGNALTLSGIVAD
;
A
#
# COMPACT_ATOMS: atom_id res chain seq x y z
N MET A 1 14.42 3.28 -11.07
CA MET A 1 13.23 3.84 -11.73
C MET A 1 12.28 4.15 -10.61
N ASP A 2 11.77 5.38 -10.53
CA ASP A 2 11.01 5.83 -9.38
C ASP A 2 9.59 6.22 -9.80
N ALA A 3 8.57 5.70 -9.14
CA ALA A 3 7.17 6.08 -9.39
C ALA A 3 6.38 6.15 -8.11
N GLN A 4 5.42 7.08 -8.09
CA GLN A 4 4.45 7.16 -7.01
C GLN A 4 3.33 6.13 -7.20
N VAL A 5 3.14 5.30 -6.18
CA VAL A 5 2.04 4.35 -6.05
C VAL A 5 1.17 4.76 -4.87
N THR A 6 -0.14 4.81 -5.08
CA THR A 6 -1.10 5.18 -4.02
C THR A 6 -1.95 4.00 -3.65
N ILE A 7 -2.05 3.71 -2.36
CA ILE A 7 -2.95 2.70 -1.78
C ILE A 7 -4.07 3.46 -1.07
N ASN A 8 -5.32 3.21 -1.45
CA ASN A 8 -6.49 3.75 -0.78
C ASN A 8 -7.15 2.65 0.07
N PHE A 9 -7.10 2.81 1.38
CA PHE A 9 -7.78 1.92 2.33
C PHE A 9 -9.26 2.29 2.38
N ALA A 10 -10.09 1.43 1.82
CA ALA A 10 -11.52 1.67 1.66
C ALA A 10 -12.35 1.17 2.85
N GLY A 11 -11.86 1.36 4.09
CA GLY A 11 -12.56 0.92 5.30
C GLY A 11 -12.27 -0.51 5.72
N GLY A 12 -11.20 -1.14 5.21
CA GLY A 12 -10.73 -2.45 5.68
C GLY A 12 -10.36 -2.43 7.18
N VAL A 13 -10.46 -3.58 7.84
CA VAL A 13 -10.16 -3.70 9.28
C VAL A 13 -8.99 -4.63 9.53
N ALA A 14 -8.17 -4.32 10.54
CA ALA A 14 -7.07 -5.20 10.93
C ALA A 14 -7.61 -6.47 11.63
N SER A 15 -7.25 -7.65 11.13
CA SER A 15 -7.60 -8.92 11.78
C SER A 15 -6.73 -9.24 13.00
N THR A 16 -5.53 -8.66 13.09
CA THR A 16 -4.66 -8.69 14.27
C THR A 16 -4.13 -7.30 14.58
N ASN A 17 -3.11 -7.18 15.42
CA ASN A 17 -2.55 -5.90 15.83
C ASN A 17 -1.53 -5.28 14.85
N LEU A 18 -1.28 -5.94 13.72
CA LEU A 18 -0.26 -5.55 12.75
C LEU A 18 -0.80 -5.67 11.32
N VAL A 19 -0.85 -4.57 10.57
CA VAL A 19 -1.14 -4.57 9.13
C VAL A 19 0.14 -4.25 8.37
N GLN A 20 0.37 -4.91 7.23
CA GLN A 20 1.60 -4.72 6.45
C GLN A 20 1.31 -4.44 4.98
N VAL A 21 2.09 -3.53 4.40
CA VAL A 21 2.27 -3.38 2.96
C VAL A 21 3.64 -3.91 2.63
N ILE A 22 3.71 -4.95 1.81
CA ILE A 22 4.95 -5.64 1.45
C ILE A 22 5.24 -5.37 -0.02
N LEU A 23 6.47 -4.99 -0.33
CA LEU A 23 6.94 -4.70 -1.68
C LEU A 23 7.82 -5.85 -2.18
N GLY A 24 7.53 -6.33 -3.39
CA GLY A 24 8.37 -7.28 -4.12
C GLY A 24 8.97 -6.62 -5.36
N GLN A 25 10.22 -6.99 -5.68
CA GLN A 25 11.01 -6.40 -6.79
C GLN A 25 11.16 -4.86 -6.73
N ALA A 26 10.76 -4.23 -5.64
CA ALA A 26 10.89 -2.81 -5.38
C ALA A 26 11.34 -2.55 -3.95
N VAL A 27 11.93 -1.39 -3.74
CA VAL A 27 12.15 -0.78 -2.43
C VAL A 27 11.50 0.60 -2.39
N LEU A 28 11.27 1.13 -1.20
CA LEU A 28 10.89 2.52 -1.00
C LEU A 28 12.08 3.42 -1.31
N ALA A 29 11.88 4.39 -2.19
CA ALA A 29 12.82 5.48 -2.42
C ALA A 29 12.77 6.43 -1.20
N LEU A 30 13.62 6.18 -0.21
CA LEU A 30 13.62 6.86 1.09
C LEU A 30 13.88 8.38 1.00
N GLU A 31 14.45 8.87 -0.10
CA GLU A 31 14.67 10.31 -0.31
C GLU A 31 13.42 11.07 -0.79
N SER A 32 12.33 10.37 -1.11
CA SER A 32 11.10 10.94 -1.70
C SER A 32 9.83 10.60 -0.91
N VAL A 33 9.91 10.28 0.39
CA VAL A 33 8.68 10.08 1.21
C VAL A 33 7.95 11.41 1.39
N ARG A 34 7.18 11.81 0.38
CA ARG A 34 6.18 12.87 0.46
C ARG A 34 5.00 12.32 1.26
N GLY A 35 5.12 12.37 2.59
CA GLY A 35 4.09 12.12 3.61
C GLY A 35 2.99 11.10 3.27
N ALA A 36 3.01 9.94 3.90
CA ALA A 36 1.85 9.05 3.96
C ALA A 36 0.71 9.69 4.80
N LEU A 37 -0.50 9.81 4.25
CA LEU A 37 -1.69 10.31 4.96
C LEU A 37 -2.70 9.19 5.19
N ALA A 38 -2.43 8.33 6.16
CA ALA A 38 -3.40 7.32 6.59
C ALA A 38 -4.26 7.89 7.73
N ASP A 39 -5.57 8.06 7.51
CA ASP A 39 -6.54 8.40 8.56
C ASP A 39 -7.08 7.12 9.20
N VAL A 40 -6.23 6.49 10.01
CA VAL A 40 -6.51 5.19 10.61
C VAL A 40 -7.04 5.41 12.02
N VAL A 41 -8.30 5.04 12.24
CA VAL A 41 -8.94 5.13 13.56
C VAL A 41 -8.29 4.11 14.50
N GLY A 42 -7.66 4.59 15.58
CA GLY A 42 -6.98 3.73 16.57
C GLY A 42 -5.53 3.38 16.23
N PHE A 43 -4.92 4.06 15.26
CA PHE A 43 -3.52 3.88 14.90
C PHE A 43 -2.56 4.29 16.01
N THR A 44 -1.58 3.44 16.30
CA THR A 44 -0.60 3.71 17.37
C THR A 44 0.80 4.00 16.84
N ASN A 45 1.23 3.33 15.76
CA ASN A 45 2.58 3.51 15.22
C ASN A 45 2.70 3.08 13.75
N MET A 46 3.53 3.81 12.98
CA MET A 46 3.96 3.45 11.62
C MET A 46 5.45 3.16 11.61
N THR A 47 5.87 2.04 11.03
CA THR A 47 7.29 1.79 10.77
C THR A 47 7.52 1.52 9.30
N VAL A 48 8.53 2.18 8.73
CA VAL A 48 8.88 2.12 7.32
C VAL A 48 10.25 1.47 7.17
N HIS A 49 10.32 0.43 6.35
CA HIS A 49 11.52 -0.30 5.95
C HIS A 49 11.64 -0.28 4.42
N PRO A 50 12.84 -0.47 3.83
CA PRO A 50 13.00 -0.44 2.38
C PRO A 50 12.00 -1.31 1.61
N GLY A 51 11.65 -2.52 2.08
CA GLY A 51 10.70 -3.39 1.39
C GLY A 51 9.30 -3.46 2.01
N GLN A 52 9.00 -2.66 3.03
CA GLN A 52 7.80 -2.86 3.83
C GLN A 52 7.36 -1.61 4.59
N VAL A 53 6.04 -1.39 4.66
CA VAL A 53 5.42 -0.48 5.65
C VAL A 53 4.59 -1.30 6.61
N THR A 54 4.77 -1.07 7.91
CA THR A 54 4.00 -1.73 8.96
C THR A 54 3.18 -0.72 9.76
N PHE A 55 1.96 -1.13 10.10
CA PHE A 55 0.98 -0.34 10.82
C PHE A 55 0.58 -1.09 12.09
N ALA A 56 0.82 -0.49 13.26
CA ALA A 56 0.35 -1.01 14.53
C ALA A 56 -1.05 -0.44 14.85
N ALA A 57 -2.04 -1.32 14.98
CA ALA A 57 -3.44 -0.99 15.25
C ALA A 57 -4.03 -1.97 16.26
N PRO A 58 -5.12 -1.64 16.97
CA PRO A 58 -5.90 -2.64 17.68
C PRO A 58 -6.57 -3.59 16.68
N THR A 59 -6.78 -4.84 17.08
CA THR A 59 -7.64 -5.77 16.33
C THR A 59 -9.03 -5.14 16.12
N GLY A 60 -9.50 -5.14 14.88
CA GLY A 60 -10.75 -4.48 14.47
C GLY A 60 -10.62 -2.98 14.18
N GLY A 61 -9.43 -2.40 14.30
CA GLY A 61 -9.15 -1.02 13.89
C GLY A 61 -9.41 -0.82 12.39
N ALA A 62 -10.15 0.24 12.05
CA ALA A 62 -10.54 0.55 10.68
C ALA A 62 -9.50 1.45 10.01
N PHE A 63 -9.18 1.13 8.75
CA PHE A 63 -8.27 1.87 7.91
C PHE A 63 -9.06 2.67 6.89
N ALA A 64 -9.01 4.01 6.99
CA ALA A 64 -9.55 4.93 6.01
C ALA A 64 -8.43 5.87 5.51
N GLY A 65 -8.45 6.23 4.24
CA GLY A 65 -7.48 7.19 3.69
C GLY A 65 -6.38 6.55 2.85
N THR A 66 -5.32 7.29 2.57
CA THR A 66 -4.39 7.00 1.47
C THR A 66 -2.92 6.93 1.88
N LEU A 67 -2.25 5.87 1.48
CA LEU A 67 -0.81 5.71 1.58
C LEU A 67 -0.18 5.94 0.21
N ALA A 68 0.60 7.02 0.08
CA ALA A 68 1.43 7.25 -1.11
C ALA A 68 2.86 6.76 -0.85
N LEU A 69 3.40 5.98 -1.78
CA LEU A 69 4.73 5.39 -1.72
C LEU A 69 5.49 5.74 -3.00
N THR A 70 6.73 6.20 -2.90
CA THR A 70 7.63 6.25 -4.07
C THR A 70 8.39 4.93 -4.10
N LEU A 71 8.11 4.11 -5.10
CA LEU A 71 8.81 2.84 -5.32
C LEU A 71 10.02 3.08 -6.21
N SER A 72 11.16 2.53 -5.83
CA SER A 72 12.35 2.38 -6.65
C SER A 72 12.53 0.90 -7.01
N TRP A 73 12.62 0.58 -8.29
CA TRP A 73 12.88 -0.78 -8.76
C TRP A 73 13.86 -0.81 -9.94
N SER A 74 14.34 -2.02 -10.22
CA SER A 74 15.16 -2.36 -11.39
C SER A 74 14.81 -3.77 -11.85
N GLY A 75 14.57 -3.94 -13.15
CA GLY A 75 14.22 -5.25 -13.71
C GLY A 75 12.72 -5.39 -13.93
N GLU A 76 12.13 -6.43 -13.34
CA GLU A 76 10.71 -6.77 -13.50
C GLU A 76 9.77 -5.77 -12.83
N ASP A 77 8.50 -5.81 -13.24
CA ASP A 77 7.46 -4.99 -12.65
C ASP A 77 7.31 -5.29 -11.15
N PRO A 78 7.23 -4.26 -10.30
CA PRO A 78 7.14 -4.43 -8.86
C PRO A 78 5.80 -5.04 -8.45
N THR A 79 5.79 -5.67 -7.28
CA THR A 79 4.58 -6.22 -6.67
C THR A 79 4.28 -5.55 -5.33
N VAL A 80 2.99 -5.44 -5.02
CA VAL A 80 2.50 -4.96 -3.73
C VAL A 80 1.56 -6.00 -3.14
N THR A 81 1.78 -6.35 -1.89
CA THR A 81 0.90 -7.24 -1.12
C THR A 81 0.43 -6.54 0.13
N LEU A 82 -0.86 -6.65 0.43
CA LEU A 82 -1.39 -6.31 1.74
C LEU A 82 -1.49 -7.55 2.60
N ASP A 83 -1.05 -7.46 3.85
CA ASP A 83 -1.21 -8.53 4.83
C ASP A 83 -2.07 -8.07 6.01
N ASN A 84 -2.85 -9.03 6.52
CA ASN A 84 -3.66 -8.90 7.74
C ASN A 84 -4.68 -7.73 7.74
N LEU A 85 -5.16 -7.36 6.57
CA LEU A 85 -6.31 -6.46 6.39
C LEU A 85 -7.49 -7.30 5.87
N VAL A 86 -8.71 -7.11 6.37
CA VAL A 86 -9.89 -7.86 5.90
C VAL A 86 -11.05 -6.93 5.55
N PRO A 87 -11.97 -7.33 4.66
CA PRO A 87 -13.17 -6.54 4.35
C PRO A 87 -14.04 -6.29 5.59
N ALA A 88 -14.73 -5.16 5.63
CA ALA A 88 -15.63 -4.80 6.73
C ALA A 88 -16.94 -4.18 6.23
N ALA A 89 -17.87 -3.90 7.15
CA ALA A 89 -19.19 -3.34 6.83
C ALA A 89 -19.15 -1.98 6.10
N HIS A 90 -18.02 -1.27 6.17
CA HIS A 90 -17.82 0.04 5.54
C HIS A 90 -16.97 0.00 4.26
N GLY A 91 -16.58 -1.18 3.76
CA GLY A 91 -15.96 -1.33 2.45
C GLY A 91 -14.92 -2.44 2.33
N GLY A 92 -14.21 -2.42 1.20
CA GLY A 92 -13.18 -3.40 0.83
C GLY A 92 -11.80 -3.07 1.42
N PRO A 93 -10.83 -3.98 1.27
CA PRO A 93 -9.52 -3.85 1.90
C PRO A 93 -8.72 -2.67 1.35
N ALA A 94 -8.45 -2.62 0.03
CA ALA A 94 -7.83 -1.45 -0.59
C ALA A 94 -7.95 -1.45 -2.12
N THR A 95 -7.77 -0.27 -2.72
CA THR A 95 -7.38 -0.12 -4.14
C THR A 95 -5.98 0.44 -4.24
N VAL A 96 -5.25 0.06 -5.29
CA VAL A 96 -3.89 0.54 -5.58
C VAL A 96 -3.89 1.22 -6.94
N SER A 97 -3.25 2.37 -7.04
CA SER A 97 -3.15 3.17 -8.25
C SER A 97 -1.70 3.52 -8.57
N TRP A 98 -1.32 3.40 -9.85
CA TRP A 98 0.04 3.68 -10.33
C TRP A 98 0.03 4.28 -11.76
N PRO A 99 1.04 5.08 -12.13
CA PRO A 99 1.15 5.62 -13.47
C PRO A 99 1.53 4.54 -14.49
N THR A 100 0.91 4.58 -15.66
CA THR A 100 1.26 3.79 -16.85
C THR A 100 1.43 4.70 -18.07
N ALA A 101 1.93 4.17 -19.18
CA ALA A 101 2.09 4.94 -20.42
C ALA A 101 0.78 5.54 -20.97
N THR A 102 -0.38 4.98 -20.60
CA THR A 102 -1.70 5.43 -21.07
C THR A 102 -2.49 6.22 -20.03
N GLY A 103 -1.93 6.45 -18.84
CA GLY A 103 -2.58 7.15 -17.74
C GLY A 103 -2.51 6.38 -16.42
N LEU A 104 -3.34 6.78 -15.46
CA LEU A 104 -3.38 6.15 -14.14
C LEU A 104 -4.15 4.82 -14.19
N GLU A 105 -3.49 3.73 -13.81
CA GLU A 105 -4.12 2.42 -13.62
C GLU A 105 -4.62 2.31 -12.17
N THR A 106 -5.72 1.60 -11.93
CA THR A 106 -6.24 1.36 -10.57
C THR A 106 -6.82 -0.04 -10.46
N GLN A 107 -6.36 -0.81 -9.48
CA GLN A 107 -6.82 -2.18 -9.25
C GLN A 107 -7.14 -2.43 -7.77
N VAL A 108 -8.02 -3.41 -7.53
CA VAL A 108 -8.34 -3.87 -6.18
C VAL A 108 -7.20 -4.75 -5.68
N LEU A 109 -6.70 -4.47 -4.49
CA LEU A 109 -5.69 -5.31 -3.83
C LEU A 109 -6.36 -6.17 -2.76
N THR A 110 -6.45 -7.47 -3.05
CA THR A 110 -6.94 -8.47 -2.10
C THR A 110 -5.81 -8.88 -1.15
N PRO A 111 -6.00 -8.77 0.17
CA PRO A 111 -5.02 -9.16 1.17
C PRO A 111 -4.58 -10.63 1.02
N GLY A 112 -3.28 -10.88 1.20
CA GLY A 112 -2.63 -12.17 0.95
C GLY A 112 -2.27 -12.44 -0.51
N ASN A 113 -2.81 -11.68 -1.47
CA ASN A 113 -2.50 -11.83 -2.88
C ASN A 113 -1.58 -10.70 -3.34
N ALA A 114 -0.47 -11.06 -3.98
CA ALA A 114 0.40 -10.07 -4.60
C ALA A 114 -0.26 -9.48 -5.86
N LEU A 115 -0.25 -8.16 -5.95
CA LEU A 115 -0.63 -7.42 -7.15
C LEU A 115 0.63 -6.97 -7.88
N THR A 116 0.82 -7.43 -9.12
CA THR A 116 1.86 -6.93 -10.01
C THR A 116 1.42 -5.60 -10.62
N LEU A 117 2.27 -4.57 -10.51
CA LEU A 117 2.01 -3.23 -11.06
C LEU A 117 2.40 -3.19 -12.53
N SER A 118 1.69 -3.97 -13.34
CA SER A 118 2.05 -4.19 -14.74
C SER A 118 2.07 -2.89 -15.54
N GLY A 119 3.14 -2.69 -16.32
CA GLY A 119 3.29 -1.51 -17.19
C GLY A 119 3.47 -0.19 -16.43
N ILE A 120 3.87 -0.27 -15.15
CA ILE A 120 4.23 0.92 -14.37
C ILE A 120 5.34 1.70 -15.06
N VAL A 121 5.18 3.02 -15.12
CA VAL A 121 6.20 3.93 -15.66
C VAL A 121 6.77 4.78 -14.55
N ALA A 122 8.08 4.99 -14.57
CA ALA A 122 8.73 5.97 -13.71
C ALA A 122 8.28 7.39 -14.08
N ASP A 123 8.26 8.28 -13.08
CA ASP A 123 8.18 9.73 -13.30
C ASP A 123 9.48 10.28 -13.91
#